data_AF-A0A963XB37-F1
#
_entry.id   AF-A0A963XB37-F1
#
_cell.length_a   1.000
_cell.length_b   1.000
_cell.length_c   1.000
_cell.angle_alpha   90.00
_cell.angle_beta   90.00
_cell.angle_gamma   90.00
#
_symmetry.space_group_name_H-M   'P 1'
#
loop_
_entity.id
_entity.type
_entity.pdbx_description
1 polymer ?
#
loop_
_entity_poly.entity_id
_entity_poly.type
_entity_poly.pdbx_seq_one_letter_code
_entity_poly.pdbx_strand_id
1 'polypeptide(L)'
;MVDRLSGFQIATLRQVAICTANGGQVALTRAQREAMVPLWRAGAIEVWHRLVPDEGSRGPFYRPSSRGWALIKSLFGWSDAQLGRAA
;
A
#
# COMPACT_ATOMS: atom_id res chain seq x y z
N MET A 1 5.57 -1.64 -22.23
CA MET A 1 6.29 -2.65 -21.45
C MET A 1 5.83 -2.56 -20.01
N VAL A 2 5.27 -3.63 -19.46
CA VAL A 2 5.03 -3.73 -18.01
C VAL A 2 6.37 -4.15 -17.41
N ASP A 3 7.17 -3.21 -16.94
CA ASP A 3 8.41 -3.57 -16.25
C ASP A 3 8.05 -4.41 -15.02
N ARG A 4 8.73 -5.55 -14.89
CA ARG A 4 8.57 -6.44 -13.73
C ARG A 4 8.88 -5.64 -12.46
N LEU A 5 8.03 -5.79 -11.46
CA LEU A 5 8.27 -5.18 -10.15
C LEU A 5 9.58 -5.71 -9.57
N SER A 6 10.36 -4.81 -8.97
CA SER A 6 11.57 -5.20 -8.26
C SER A 6 11.23 -5.95 -6.97
N GLY A 7 12.16 -6.77 -6.47
CA GLY A 7 11.98 -7.45 -5.18
C GLY A 7 11.73 -6.48 -4.03
N PHE A 8 12.34 -5.29 -4.07
CA PHE A 8 12.13 -4.24 -3.08
C PHE A 8 10.71 -3.64 -3.14
N GLN A 9 10.16 -3.44 -4.35
CA GLN A 9 8.78 -3.03 -4.54
C GLN A 9 7.80 -4.09 -4.05
N ILE A 10 8.06 -5.37 -4.35
CA ILE A 10 7.24 -6.50 -3.90
C ILE A 10 7.26 -6.59 -2.36
N ALA A 11 8.42 -6.49 -1.73
CA ALA A 11 8.54 -6.51 -0.27
C ALA A 11 7.81 -5.32 0.37
N THR A 12 7.95 -4.11 -0.20
CA THR A 12 7.25 -2.91 0.29
C THR A 12 5.74 -3.05 0.11
N LEU A 13 5.27 -3.56 -1.03
CA LEU A 13 3.84 -3.86 -1.25
C LEU A 13 3.30 -4.83 -0.21
N ARG A 14 4.06 -5.90 0.10
CA ARG A 14 3.68 -6.87 1.13
C ARG A 14 3.55 -6.22 2.50
N GLN A 15 4.52 -5.39 2.89
CA GLN A 15 4.46 -4.64 4.15
C GLN A 15 3.22 -3.74 4.20
N VAL A 16 3.00 -2.96 3.14
CA VAL A 16 1.84 -2.06 3.06
C VAL A 16 0.53 -2.83 3.19
N ALA A 17 0.43 -3.99 2.53
CA ALA A 17 -0.73 -4.85 2.60
C ALA A 17 -1.00 -5.36 4.03
N ILE A 18 0.01 -5.91 4.70
CA ILE A 18 -0.13 -6.44 6.07
C ILE A 18 -0.54 -5.34 7.05
N CYS A 19 0.11 -4.17 6.97
CA CYS A 19 -0.17 -3.07 7.88
C CYS A 19 -1.53 -2.41 7.66
N THR A 20 -2.16 -2.60 6.50
CA THR A 20 -3.44 -1.94 6.15
C THR A 20 -4.64 -2.88 6.07
N ALA A 21 -4.42 -4.20 6.07
CA ALA A 21 -5.46 -5.24 6.03
C ALA A 21 -6.66 -4.95 6.96
N ASN A 22 -6.41 -4.61 8.22
CA ASN A 22 -7.46 -4.36 9.23
C ASN A 22 -7.71 -2.87 9.49
N GLY A 23 -7.70 -2.03 8.45
CA GLY A 23 -7.90 -0.58 8.58
C GLY A 23 -6.72 0.15 9.23
N GLY A 24 -5.58 -0.53 9.35
CA GLY A 24 -4.34 0.07 9.81
C GLY A 24 -3.76 1.05 8.79
N GLN A 25 -2.67 1.70 9.17
CA GLN A 25 -1.97 2.70 8.37
C GLN A 25 -0.47 2.43 8.41
N VAL A 26 0.22 2.74 7.32
CA VAL A 26 1.67 2.59 7.25
C VAL A 26 2.31 3.87 6.74
N ALA A 27 3.33 4.33 7.43
CA ALA A 27 4.26 5.33 6.93
C ALA A 27 5.44 4.60 6.28
N LEU A 28 5.92 5.11 5.16
CA LEU A 28 7.05 4.52 4.42
C LEU A 28 8.31 5.35 4.64
N THR A 29 9.47 4.68 4.70
CA THR A 29 10.77 5.34 4.67
C THR A 29 10.99 6.05 3.33
N ARG A 30 11.98 6.95 3.26
CA ARG A 30 12.28 7.68 2.01
C ARG A 30 12.53 6.74 0.82
N ALA A 31 13.38 5.74 1.00
CA ALA A 31 13.71 4.77 -0.06
C ALA A 31 12.48 3.98 -0.52
N GLN A 32 11.62 3.58 0.42
CA GLN A 32 10.35 2.91 0.10
C GLN A 32 9.44 3.83 -0.70
N ARG A 33 9.29 5.10 -0.30
CA ARG A 33 8.47 6.07 -1.04
C ARG A 33 8.94 6.23 -2.48
N GLU A 34 10.23 6.41 -2.68
CA GLU A 34 10.84 6.57 -4.01
C GLU A 34 10.61 5.33 -4.88
N ALA A 35 10.79 4.13 -4.33
CA ALA A 35 10.53 2.87 -5.03
C ALA A 35 9.05 2.66 -5.42
N MET A 36 8.12 3.26 -4.66
CA MET A 36 6.68 3.10 -4.86
C MET A 36 6.07 4.16 -5.79
N VAL A 37 6.82 5.17 -6.23
CA VAL A 37 6.34 6.21 -7.16
C VAL A 37 5.71 5.63 -8.44
N PRO A 38 6.30 4.62 -9.12
CA PRO A 38 5.69 4.04 -10.32
C PRO A 38 4.33 3.38 -10.03
N LEU A 39 4.21 2.69 -8.89
CA LEU A 39 2.99 2.03 -8.45
C LEU A 39 1.90 3.05 -8.06
N TRP A 40 2.29 4.17 -7.46
CA TRP A 40 1.40 5.29 -7.20
C TRP A 40 0.89 5.92 -8.50
N ARG A 41 1.78 6.21 -9.46
CA ARG A 41 1.42 6.74 -10.79
C ARG A 41 0.50 5.78 -11.57
N ALA A 42 0.67 4.48 -11.39
CA ALA A 42 -0.17 3.45 -11.98
C ALA A 42 -1.50 3.22 -11.22
N GLY A 43 -1.76 3.98 -10.15
CA GLY A 43 -2.98 3.89 -9.34
C GLY A 43 -3.08 2.62 -8.50
N ALA A 44 -1.97 1.93 -8.22
CA ALA A 44 -1.94 0.75 -7.35
C ALA A 44 -1.80 1.12 -5.86
N ILE A 45 -1.25 2.29 -5.56
CA ILE A 45 -1.10 2.81 -4.19
C ILE A 45 -1.84 4.14 -4.07
N GLU A 46 -2.40 4.38 -2.90
CA GLU A 46 -2.97 5.65 -2.50
C GLU A 46 -2.15 6.27 -1.37
N VAL A 47 -2.06 7.60 -1.40
CA VAL A 47 -1.38 8.42 -0.40
C VAL A 47 -2.41 9.35 0.22
N TRP A 48 -2.37 9.45 1.54
CA TRP A 48 -3.41 10.09 2.31
C TRP A 48 -2.84 10.56 3.65
N HIS A 49 -3.47 11.60 4.18
CA HIS A 49 -3.11 12.23 5.44
C HIS A 49 -4.30 12.14 6.38
N ARG A 50 -4.02 11.90 7.66
CA ARG A 50 -5.04 11.90 8.70
C ARG A 50 -5.11 13.31 9.29
N LEU A 51 -6.27 13.94 9.17
CA LEU A 51 -6.54 15.17 9.90
C LEU A 51 -7.10 14.81 11.28
N VAL A 52 -6.41 15.22 12.33
CA VAL A 52 -6.91 15.14 13.70
C VAL A 52 -7.27 16.55 14.14
N PRO A 53 -8.46 16.80 14.71
CA PRO A 53 -8.78 18.10 15.28
C PRO A 53 -7.67 18.53 16.24
N ASP A 54 -7.26 19.80 16.15
CA ASP A 54 -6.31 20.46 17.06
C ASP A 54 -4.85 19.96 17.07
N GLU A 55 -4.51 18.84 16.42
CA GLU A 55 -3.14 18.29 16.39
C GLU A 55 -2.42 18.43 15.04
N GLY A 56 -3.09 19.05 14.05
CA GLY A 56 -2.57 19.19 12.70
C GLY A 56 -2.63 17.88 11.88
N SER A 57 -2.21 17.97 10.62
CA SER A 57 -2.24 16.84 9.68
C SER A 57 -1.11 15.84 9.97
N ARG A 58 -1.43 14.55 10.13
CA ARG A 58 -0.46 13.46 10.29
C ARG A 58 -0.31 12.65 8.99
N GLY A 59 0.90 12.28 8.63
CA GLY A 59 1.19 11.49 7.43
C GLY A 59 2.52 11.87 6.75
N PRO A 60 2.75 11.44 5.50
CA PRO A 60 1.85 10.68 4.64
C PRO A 60 1.73 9.20 5.04
N PHE A 61 0.51 8.67 4.96
CA PHE A 61 0.25 7.23 5.03
C PHE A 61 0.09 6.64 3.64
N TYR A 62 0.24 5.33 3.53
CA TYR A 62 0.14 4.59 2.27
C TYR A 62 -0.83 3.43 2.42
N ARG A 63 -1.65 3.17 1.40
CA ARG A 63 -2.45 1.94 1.29
C ARG A 63 -2.48 1.41 -0.13
N PRO A 64 -2.81 0.13 -0.33
CA PRO A 64 -3.18 -0.34 -1.65
C PRO A 64 -4.56 0.21 -2.03
N SER A 65 -4.69 0.68 -3.27
CA SER A 65 -5.99 0.94 -3.89
C SER A 65 -6.71 -0.38 -4.18
N SER A 66 -7.93 -0.34 -4.68
CA SER A 66 -8.61 -1.55 -5.18
C SER A 66 -7.77 -2.31 -6.22
N ARG A 67 -7.08 -1.58 -7.11
CA ARG A 67 -6.13 -2.16 -8.09
C ARG A 67 -4.88 -2.71 -7.42
N GLY A 68 -4.35 -2.02 -6.41
CA GLY A 68 -3.22 -2.50 -5.61
C GLY A 68 -3.51 -3.81 -4.90
N TRP A 69 -4.70 -3.93 -4.30
CA TRP A 69 -5.15 -5.16 -3.66
C TRP A 69 -5.26 -6.31 -4.64
N ALA A 70 -5.82 -6.10 -5.84
CA ALA A 70 -5.87 -7.12 -6.88
C ALA A 70 -4.47 -7.60 -7.28
N LEU A 71 -3.52 -6.67 -7.43
CA LEU A 71 -2.12 -6.97 -7.71
C LEU A 71 -1.48 -7.78 -6.57
N ILE A 72 -1.65 -7.38 -5.31
CA ILE A 72 -1.14 -8.10 -4.13
C ILE A 72 -1.68 -9.53 -4.10
N LYS A 73 -2.99 -9.72 -4.34
CA LYS A 73 -3.61 -11.05 -4.41
C LYS A 73 -2.98 -11.91 -5.51
N SER A 74 -2.73 -11.33 -6.70
CA SER A 74 -2.06 -12.06 -7.79
C SER A 74 -0.59 -12.40 -7.51
N LEU A 75 0.13 -11.57 -6.74
CA LEU A 75 1.55 -11.77 -6.45
C LEU A 75 1.79 -12.80 -5.34
N PHE A 76 0.93 -12.82 -4.31
CA PHE A 76 1.15 -13.62 -3.10
C PHE A 76 0.15 -14.77 -2.92
N GLY A 77 -0.83 -14.91 -3.83
CA GLY A 77 -1.88 -15.92 -3.70
C GLY A 77 -2.79 -15.71 -2.49
N TRP A 78 -2.93 -14.47 -2.03
CA TRP A 78 -3.73 -14.15 -0.84
C TRP A 78 -5.23 -14.15 -1.12
N SER A 79 -6.00 -14.64 -0.15
CA SER A 79 -7.46 -14.52 -0.12
C SER A 79 -7.92 -13.35 0.74
N ASP A 80 -9.16 -12.90 0.54
CA ASP A 80 -9.73 -11.79 1.33
C ASP A 80 -9.82 -12.11 2.83
N ALA A 81 -9.90 -13.40 3.20
CA ALA A 81 -9.84 -13.86 4.58
C ALA A 81 -8.49 -13.55 5.26
N GLN A 82 -7.38 -13.65 4.53
CA GLN A 82 -6.05 -13.32 5.06
C GLN A 82 -5.83 -11.81 5.18
N LEU A 83 -6.64 -11.02 4.47
CA LEU A 83 -6.59 -9.56 4.46
C LEU A 83 -7.58 -8.92 5.43
N GLY A 84 -8.37 -9.71 6.17
CA GLY A 84 -9.35 -9.18 7.12
C GLY A 84 -10.42 -8.30 6.48
N ARG A 85 -10.62 -8.42 5.16
CA ARG A 85 -11.67 -7.70 4.42
C ARG A 85 -12.82 -8.68 4.21
N ALA A 86 -13.82 -8.64 5.09
CA ALA A 86 -15.13 -9.22 4.78
C ALA A 86 -15.71 -8.42 3.61
N ALA A 87 -16.25 -9.14 2.62
CA ALA A 87 -16.84 -8.59 1.40
C ALA A 87 -17.89 -7.51 1.67
#